data_AF-A0AAW7XEY8-F1
#
_entry.id   AF-A0AAW7XEY8-F1
#
_cell.length_a   1.000
_cell.length_b   1.000
_cell.length_c   1.000
_cell.angle_alpha   90.00
_cell.angle_beta   90.00
_cell.angle_gamma   90.00
#
_symmetry.space_group_name_H-M   'P 1'
#
loop_
_entity.id
_entity.type
_entity.pdbx_description
1 polymer ?
#
loop_
_entity_poly.entity_id
_entity_poly.type
_entity_poly.pdbx_seq_one_letter_code
_entity_poly.pdbx_strand_id
1 'polypeptide(L)'
;VVASIERTAAKGEFRANIHQGGSASIVKITPEEKKLALKSAKILNLPVAGVDLIRSNKGPLLLEVNSSPGLEGIENATGKDIAGSIIQA
;
A
#
# COMPACT_ATOMS: atom_id res chain seq x y z
N VAL A 1 -3.76 9.58 0.38
CA VAL A 1 -3.15 8.43 -0.32
C VAL A 1 -2.49 8.98 -1.57
N VAL A 2 -1.17 8.94 -1.62
CA VAL A 2 -0.35 9.53 -2.69
C VAL A 2 -0.10 8.54 -3.84
N ALA A 3 -0.03 7.25 -3.51
CA ALA A 3 0.15 6.15 -4.45
C ALA A 3 -0.49 4.86 -3.90
N SER A 4 -0.77 3.91 -4.80
CA SER A 4 -1.30 2.59 -4.47
C SER A 4 -0.87 1.55 -5.51
N ILE A 5 -0.51 0.36 -5.04
CA ILE A 5 -0.14 -0.79 -5.88
C ILE A 5 -0.92 -2.03 -5.44
N GLU A 6 -1.17 -2.93 -6.37
CA GLU A 6 -1.60 -4.29 -6.08
C GLU A 6 -0.37 -5.19 -6.13
N ARG A 7 -0.23 -6.05 -5.12
CA ARG A 7 0.83 -7.06 -5.07
C ARG A 7 0.23 -8.43 -5.33
N THR A 8 0.84 -9.19 -6.22
CA THR A 8 0.42 -10.55 -6.56
C THR A 8 1.51 -11.53 -6.15
N ALA A 9 1.14 -12.56 -5.39
CA ALA A 9 2.06 -13.60 -4.98
C ALA A 9 2.56 -14.44 -6.18
N ALA A 10 3.76 -14.98 -6.05
CA ALA A 10 4.29 -15.94 -7.02
C ALA A 10 3.44 -17.23 -7.04
N LYS A 11 3.54 -17.99 -8.14
CA LYS A 11 2.83 -19.27 -8.25
C LYS A 11 3.25 -20.22 -7.12
N GLY A 12 2.28 -20.70 -6.35
CA GLY A 12 2.51 -21.61 -5.23
C GLY A 12 2.79 -20.92 -3.89
N GLU A 13 2.74 -19.59 -3.84
CA GLU A 13 2.92 -18.78 -2.64
C GLU A 13 1.64 -17.95 -2.38
N PHE A 14 1.35 -17.64 -1.12
CA PHE A 14 0.23 -16.75 -0.76
C PHE A 14 0.70 -15.36 -0.36
N ARG A 15 1.95 -15.24 0.10
CA ARG A 15 2.59 -13.98 0.45
C ARG A 15 2.95 -13.22 -0.82
N ALA A 16 2.42 -12.00 -0.94
CA ALA A 16 2.66 -11.14 -2.08
C ALA A 16 3.87 -10.21 -1.90
N ASN A 17 4.80 -10.54 -1.00
CA ASN A 17 5.98 -9.75 -0.75
C ASN A 17 6.89 -9.72 -1.99
N ILE A 18 7.28 -8.51 -2.45
CA ILE A 18 8.11 -8.33 -3.64
C ILE A 18 9.47 -9.03 -3.49
N HIS A 19 10.07 -8.96 -2.30
CA HIS A 19 11.34 -9.64 -2.01
C HIS A 19 11.23 -11.18 -2.00
N GLN A 20 10.02 -11.76 -2.00
CA GLN A 20 9.77 -13.20 -2.12
C GLN A 20 9.35 -13.60 -3.54
N GLY A 21 9.56 -12.75 -4.54
CA GLY A 21 9.19 -13.01 -5.93
C GLY A 21 7.76 -12.59 -6.29
N GLY A 22 7.05 -11.87 -5.41
CA GLY A 22 5.79 -11.22 -5.76
C GLY A 22 5.97 -10.11 -6.80
N SER A 23 4.95 -9.87 -7.61
CA SER A 23 4.93 -8.76 -8.58
C SER A 23 4.08 -7.60 -8.06
N ALA A 24 4.34 -6.40 -8.59
CA ALA A 24 3.58 -5.19 -8.26
C ALA A 24 3.05 -4.51 -9.54
N SER A 25 1.83 -4.01 -9.48
CA SER A 25 1.21 -3.22 -10.55
C SER A 25 0.48 -2.01 -9.98
N ILE A 26 0.32 -0.96 -10.78
CA ILE A 26 -0.49 0.20 -10.38
C ILE A 26 -1.93 -0.26 -10.21
N VAL A 27 -2.56 0.14 -9.11
CA VAL A 27 -3.99 -0.09 -8.89
C VAL A 27 -4.69 1.20 -8.53
N LYS A 28 -5.88 1.40 -9.11
CA LYS A 28 -6.81 2.42 -8.62
C LYS A 28 -7.64 1.82 -7.50
N ILE A 29 -7.47 2.35 -6.29
CA ILE A 29 -8.22 1.91 -5.11
C ILE A 29 -9.62 2.52 -5.05
N THR A 30 -10.53 1.83 -4.38
CA THR A 30 -11.90 2.29 -4.16
C THR A 30 -11.96 3.42 -3.11
N PRO A 31 -13.06 4.18 -3.04
CA PRO A 31 -13.26 5.16 -1.97
C PRO A 31 -13.22 4.52 -0.56
N GLU A 32 -13.70 3.28 -0.42
CA GLU A 32 -13.70 2.54 0.84
C GLU A 32 -12.29 2.16 1.27
N GLU A 33 -11.47 1.63 0.35
CA GLU A 33 -10.06 1.32 0.57
C GLU A 33 -9.28 2.58 0.97
N LYS A 34 -9.49 3.69 0.25
CA LYS A 34 -8.86 4.98 0.55
C LYS A 34 -9.25 5.48 1.95
N LYS A 35 -10.54 5.39 2.31
CA LYS A 35 -11.04 5.80 3.61
C LYS A 35 -10.43 4.95 4.72
N LEU A 36 -10.37 3.63 4.53
CA LEU A 36 -9.78 2.71 5.49
C LEU A 36 -8.29 3.01 5.70
N ALA A 37 -7.51 3.16 4.63
CA ALA A 37 -6.09 3.47 4.71
C ALA A 37 -5.80 4.77 5.48
N LEU A 38 -6.51 5.86 5.15
CA LEU A 38 -6.33 7.15 5.83
C LEU A 38 -6.77 7.09 7.29
N LYS A 39 -7.85 6.38 7.59
CA LYS A 39 -8.33 6.19 8.97
C LYS A 39 -7.31 5.41 9.80
N SER A 40 -6.72 4.35 9.26
CA SER A 40 -5.73 3.54 9.96
C SER A 40 -4.48 4.36 10.33
N ALA A 41 -3.90 5.09 9.38
CA ALA A 41 -2.75 5.95 9.65
C ALA A 41 -3.07 7.03 10.71
N LYS A 42 -4.27 7.65 10.62
CA LYS A 42 -4.71 8.66 11.58
C LYS A 42 -4.89 8.09 13.00
N ILE A 43 -5.49 6.92 13.15
CA ILE A 43 -5.70 6.28 14.46
C ILE A 43 -4.37 5.96 15.13
N LEU A 44 -3.38 5.54 14.35
CA LEU A 44 -2.04 5.22 14.85
C LEU A 44 -1.13 6.44 14.98
N ASN A 45 -1.66 7.65 14.72
CA ASN A 45 -0.91 8.91 14.76
C ASN A 45 0.37 8.89 13.91
N LEU A 46 0.31 8.28 12.74
CA LEU A 46 1.42 8.20 11.80
C LEU A 46 1.28 9.30 10.74
N PRO A 47 2.24 10.23 10.61
CA PRO A 47 2.21 11.26 9.58
C PRO A 47 2.38 10.66 8.17
N VAL A 48 3.15 9.57 8.07
CA VAL A 48 3.34 8.77 6.86
C VAL A 48 3.17 7.30 7.24
N ALA A 49 2.46 6.54 6.40
CA ALA A 49 2.34 5.10 6.59
C ALA A 49 2.14 4.37 5.25
N GLY A 50 2.71 3.17 5.16
CA GLY A 50 2.26 2.16 4.21
C GLY A 50 1.11 1.37 4.84
N VAL A 51 0.01 1.21 4.11
CA VAL A 51 -1.16 0.48 4.61
C VAL A 51 -1.49 -0.66 3.66
N ASP A 52 -1.40 -1.88 4.16
CA ASP A 52 -1.71 -3.08 3.38
C ASP A 52 -3.15 -3.52 3.63
N LEU A 53 -3.87 -3.75 2.54
CA LEU A 53 -5.26 -4.18 2.54
C LEU A 53 -5.40 -5.51 1.78
N ILE A 54 -6.36 -6.34 2.21
CA ILE A 54 -6.83 -7.50 1.45
C ILE A 54 -8.27 -7.25 1.02
N ARG A 55 -8.55 -7.42 -0.28
CA ARG A 55 -9.92 -7.41 -0.82
C ARG A 55 -10.62 -8.72 -0.45
N SER A 56 -11.77 -8.61 0.20
CA SER A 56 -12.59 -9.77 0.57
C SER A 56 -14.03 -9.60 0.09
N ASN A 57 -14.81 -10.69 0.12
CA ASN A 57 -16.24 -10.67 -0.19
C ASN A 57 -17.07 -9.80 0.78
N LYS A 58 -16.50 -9.38 1.92
CA LYS A 58 -17.14 -8.51 2.92
C LYS A 58 -16.64 -7.05 2.85
N GLY A 59 -15.86 -6.71 1.82
CA GLY A 59 -15.18 -5.42 1.68
C GLY A 59 -13.69 -5.49 2.02
N PRO A 60 -12.98 -4.34 2.00
CA PRO A 60 -11.54 -4.29 2.26
C PRO A 60 -11.23 -4.54 3.73
N LEU A 61 -10.24 -5.40 3.98
CA LEU A 61 -9.75 -5.73 5.32
C LEU A 61 -8.35 -5.12 5.50
N LEU A 62 -8.10 -4.53 6.66
CA LEU A 62 -6.77 -4.03 7.04
C LEU A 62 -5.88 -5.20 7.45
N LEU A 63 -4.71 -5.31 6.84
CA LEU A 63 -3.72 -6.35 7.15
C LEU A 63 -2.58 -5.81 8.02
N GLU A 64 -1.98 -4.70 7.59
CA GLU A 64 -0.76 -4.17 8.21
C GLU A 64 -0.71 -2.64 8.05
N VAL A 65 -0.09 -1.96 9.01
CA VAL A 65 0.27 -0.54 8.91
C VAL A 65 1.73 -0.38 9.28
N ASN A 66 2.52 0.14 8.34
CA ASN A 66 3.95 0.37 8.47
C ASN A 66 4.25 1.85 8.64
N SER A 67 4.92 2.23 9.73
CA SER A 67 5.35 3.62 9.98
C SER A 67 6.54 4.06 9.12
N SER A 68 7.30 3.10 8.57
CA SER A 68 8.46 3.36 7.71
C SER A 68 8.43 2.46 6.47
N PRO A 69 7.48 2.69 5.55
CA PRO A 69 7.34 1.86 4.35
C PRO A 69 8.53 2.04 3.39
N GLY A 70 8.95 0.96 2.74
CA GLY A 70 9.85 1.05 1.60
C GLY A 70 9.16 1.72 0.41
N LEU A 71 9.88 2.62 -0.28
CA LEU A 71 9.31 3.42 -1.38
C LEU A 71 9.69 2.90 -2.77
N GLU A 72 10.83 2.24 -2.92
CA GLU A 72 11.38 1.83 -4.22
C GLU A 72 10.37 1.08 -5.10
N GLY A 73 9.71 0.06 -4.55
CA GLY A 73 8.76 -0.76 -5.31
C GLY A 73 7.54 0.03 -5.80
N ILE A 74 7.02 0.96 -4.98
CA ILE A 74 5.84 1.75 -5.32
C ILE A 74 6.18 2.95 -6.22
N GLU A 75 7.34 3.56 -6.05
CA GLU A 75 7.83 4.61 -6.95
C GLU A 75 8.14 4.04 -8.33
N ASN A 76 8.85 2.91 -8.42
CA ASN A 76 9.12 2.24 -9.69
C ASN A 76 7.83 1.82 -10.41
N ALA A 77 6.85 1.30 -9.67
CA ALA A 77 5.57 0.89 -10.24
C ALA A 77 4.74 2.09 -10.71
N THR A 78 4.75 3.22 -9.99
CA THR A 78 3.86 4.36 -10.26
C THR A 78 4.49 5.51 -11.03
N GLY A 79 5.82 5.57 -11.11
CA GLY A 79 6.59 6.69 -11.67
C GLY A 79 6.46 8.00 -10.89
N LYS A 80 6.03 7.95 -9.62
CA LYS A 80 5.80 9.13 -8.79
C LYS A 80 6.94 9.35 -7.80
N ASP A 81 7.25 10.62 -7.55
CA ASP A 81 8.12 11.05 -6.45
C ASP A 81 7.32 11.09 -5.13
N ILE A 82 7.31 9.95 -4.43
CA ILE A 82 6.61 9.79 -3.16
C ILE A 82 7.46 10.36 -2.03
N ALA A 83 8.79 10.19 -2.08
CA ALA A 83 9.71 10.79 -1.13
C ALA A 83 9.55 12.32 -1.09
N GLY A 84 9.52 12.99 -2.24
CA GLY A 84 9.27 14.43 -2.35
C GLY A 84 7.88 14.82 -1.85
N SER A 85 6.86 13.99 -2.10
CA SER A 85 5.51 14.21 -1.57
C SER A 85 5.45 14.18 -0.03
N ILE A 86 6.31 13.38 0.62
CA ILE A 86 6.41 13.32 2.08
C ILE A 86 7.03 14.61 2.64
N ILE A 87 8.06 15.15 1.98
CA ILE A 87 8.73 16.37 2.42
C ILE A 87 7.82 17.62 2.31
N GLN A 88 6.87 17.62 1.37
CA GLN A 88 5.92 18.72 1.18
C GLN A 88 4.72 18.72 2.13
N ALA A 89 4.49 17.62 2.87
CA ALA A 89 3.26 17.35 3.60
C ALA A 89 3.17 18.02 4.98
#